data_AF-A0A8J7Y0J6-F1
#
_entry.id   AF-A0A8J7Y0J6-F1
#
_cell.length_a   1.000
_cell.length_b   1.000
_cell.length_c   1.000
_cell.angle_alpha   90.00
_cell.angle_beta   90.00
_cell.angle_gamma   90.00
#
_symmetry.space_group_name_H-M   'P 1'
#
loop_
_entity.id
_entity.type
_entity.pdbx_description
1 polymer ?
#
loop_
_entity_poly.entity_id
_entity_poly.type
_entity_poly.pdbx_seq_one_letter_code
_entity_poly.pdbx_strand_id
1 'polypeptide(L)'
;MDDVTTLVSMCGAGICLGVITGLTPGLHVNTLLPFIVLLPVSGSMSAVLIFSLAVTHTFLDFIPSTLFGVPDEDTALSILPAHRLLLQGRGYEAIKLTVVGSLGSLMLSCSLAPLMIVLIPPLHATISPYLAYILLGFVAIMIGSEKSLLRISASGAVFIISGLYGYIALNSPWIGNDLVLFPMFCGLFGISTLLMSATCSTRLPLQSFDTRIHLSRLQIMLNVVKGAGAGMLVSLFPGIGPAHATAVISMKSSPRTFLVAVSGVNTANAVYALIGMYTIGKARSGAVAVIQGLTEVNNAMLVQLLSCGLLAAGVASVAALMVAQQMLKLISAVDYTAVTAGTCCILVVLVCAMT
;
A
#
# COMPACT_ATOMS: atom_id res chain seq x y z
N MET A 1 -27.17 -4.54 20.46
CA MET A 1 -26.69 -4.98 19.13
C MET A 1 -25.80 -6.17 19.38
N ASP A 2 -26.05 -7.30 18.71
CA ASP A 2 -25.22 -8.50 18.89
C ASP A 2 -23.78 -8.18 18.48
N ASP A 3 -22.78 -8.70 19.20
CA ASP A 3 -21.36 -8.43 18.95
C ASP A 3 -20.95 -8.67 17.48
N VAL A 4 -21.60 -9.64 16.84
CA VAL A 4 -21.41 -9.96 15.41
C VAL A 4 -21.91 -8.84 14.50
N THR A 5 -23.07 -8.25 14.80
CA THR A 5 -23.63 -7.15 14.00
C THR A 5 -22.74 -5.91 14.07
N THR A 6 -22.20 -5.61 15.25
CA THR A 6 -21.24 -4.51 15.45
C THR A 6 -19.95 -4.78 14.68
N LEU A 7 -19.40 -5.99 14.75
CA LEU A 7 -18.20 -6.38 14.01
C LEU A 7 -18.36 -6.24 12.50
N VAL A 8 -19.47 -6.74 11.95
CA VAL A 8 -19.78 -6.61 10.51
C VAL A 8 -19.96 -5.13 10.13
N SER A 9 -20.62 -4.33 10.98
CA SER A 9 -20.78 -2.89 10.73
C SER A 9 -19.45 -2.14 10.70
N MET A 10 -18.50 -2.49 11.58
CA MET A 10 -17.17 -1.89 11.64
C MET A 10 -16.31 -2.32 10.46
N CYS A 11 -16.41 -3.59 10.03
CA CYS A 11 -15.78 -4.06 8.81
C CYS A 11 -16.34 -3.32 7.58
N GLY A 12 -17.67 -3.14 7.50
CA GLY A 12 -18.33 -2.34 6.46
C GLY A 12 -17.87 -0.89 6.44
N ALA A 13 -17.79 -0.25 7.61
CA ALA A 13 -17.28 1.13 7.74
C ALA A 13 -15.82 1.23 7.29
N GLY A 14 -14.98 0.26 7.68
CA GLY A 14 -13.60 0.18 7.24
C GLY A 14 -13.48 0.02 5.72
N ILE A 15 -14.31 -0.83 5.10
CA ILE A 15 -14.38 -0.95 3.63
C ILE A 15 -14.77 0.39 2.99
N CYS A 16 -15.80 1.08 3.50
CA CYS A 16 -16.20 2.39 2.96
C CYS A 16 -15.06 3.41 3.04
N LEU A 17 -14.39 3.52 4.19
CA LEU A 17 -13.26 4.42 4.37
C LEU A 17 -12.07 4.02 3.48
N GLY A 18 -11.82 2.73 3.32
CA GLY A 18 -10.76 2.20 2.45
C GLY A 18 -11.01 2.47 0.97
N VAL A 19 -12.27 2.46 0.54
CA VAL A 19 -12.65 2.91 -0.81
C VAL A 19 -12.38 4.41 -0.96
N ILE A 20 -12.73 5.23 0.03
CA ILE A 20 -12.49 6.68 -0.02
C ILE A 20 -10.99 6.97 -0.08
N THR A 21 -10.18 6.38 0.79
CA THR A 21 -8.73 6.60 0.79
C THR A 21 -8.08 6.07 -0.47
N GLY A 22 -8.42 4.84 -0.89
CA GLY A 22 -7.82 4.23 -2.08
C GLY A 22 -8.19 4.94 -3.39
N LEU A 23 -9.33 5.62 -3.47
CA LEU A 23 -9.73 6.37 -4.66
C LEU A 23 -9.23 7.82 -4.68
N THR A 24 -8.90 8.39 -3.53
CA THR A 24 -8.47 9.78 -3.44
C THR A 24 -6.95 9.86 -3.65
N PRO A 25 -6.48 10.47 -4.76
CA PRO A 25 -5.05 10.54 -5.03
C PRO A 25 -4.30 11.25 -3.90
N GLY A 26 -3.25 10.63 -3.38
CA GLY A 26 -2.42 11.20 -2.31
C GLY A 26 -2.98 11.04 -0.88
N LEU A 27 -4.14 10.40 -0.69
CA LEU A 27 -4.58 9.95 0.64
C LEU A 27 -4.16 8.50 0.86
N HIS A 28 -3.51 8.22 1.99
CA HIS A 28 -3.11 6.89 2.40
C HIS A 28 -3.88 6.44 3.66
N VAL A 29 -3.87 5.15 3.98
CA VAL A 29 -4.48 4.61 5.22
C VAL A 29 -4.00 5.37 6.47
N ASN A 30 -2.69 5.65 6.51
CA ASN A 30 -2.03 6.24 7.67
C ASN A 30 -2.54 7.65 8.00
N THR A 31 -3.10 8.39 7.03
CA THR A 31 -3.62 9.74 7.26
C THR A 31 -4.91 9.74 8.08
N LEU A 32 -5.70 8.67 8.03
CA LEU A 32 -6.95 8.56 8.77
C LEU A 32 -6.80 7.97 10.18
N LEU A 33 -5.67 7.30 10.47
CA LEU A 33 -5.50 6.58 11.73
C LEU A 33 -5.64 7.46 12.98
N PRO A 34 -5.07 8.68 13.05
CA PRO A 34 -5.23 9.54 14.23
C PRO A 34 -6.70 9.87 14.53
N PHE A 35 -7.50 10.08 13.48
CA PHE A 35 -8.93 10.38 13.62
C PHE A 35 -9.73 9.15 14.07
N ILE A 36 -9.37 7.96 13.60
CA ILE A 36 -10.02 6.71 13.99
C ILE A 36 -9.79 6.41 15.48
N VAL A 37 -8.60 6.72 16.00
CA VAL A 37 -8.26 6.53 17.43
C VAL A 37 -9.11 7.41 18.36
N LEU A 38 -9.60 8.55 17.86
CA LEU A 38 -10.46 9.47 18.64
C LEU A 38 -11.93 9.02 18.69
N LEU A 39 -12.33 8.00 17.92
CA LEU A 39 -13.70 7.50 17.92
C LEU A 39 -13.99 6.78 19.26
N PRO A 40 -15.16 7.00 19.89
CA PRO A 40 -15.54 6.35 21.15
C PRO A 40 -16.00 4.91 20.91
N VAL A 41 -15.13 4.08 20.34
CA VAL A 41 -15.37 2.69 19.93
C VAL A 41 -14.35 1.79 20.65
N SER A 42 -14.75 0.56 20.99
CA SER A 42 -13.84 -0.36 21.68
C SER A 42 -12.61 -0.70 20.82
N GLY A 43 -11.47 -0.95 21.47
CA GLY A 43 -10.19 -1.18 20.77
C GLY A 43 -10.22 -2.34 19.77
N SER A 44 -10.95 -3.42 20.08
CA SER A 44 -11.13 -4.55 19.16
C SER A 44 -11.94 -4.19 17.91
N MET A 45 -12.99 -3.39 18.07
CA MET A 45 -13.83 -2.93 16.97
C MET A 45 -13.10 -1.92 16.08
N SER A 46 -12.35 -1.00 16.69
CA SER A 46 -11.46 -0.07 15.98
C SER A 46 -10.37 -0.82 15.21
N ALA A 47 -9.83 -1.91 15.76
CA ALA A 47 -8.87 -2.75 15.04
C ALA A 47 -9.46 -3.44 13.80
N VAL A 48 -10.71 -3.93 13.88
CA VAL A 48 -11.43 -4.48 12.71
C VAL A 48 -11.64 -3.40 11.65
N LEU A 49 -12.05 -2.20 12.05
CA LEU A 49 -12.21 -1.05 11.14
C LEU A 49 -10.90 -0.71 10.45
N ILE A 50 -9.80 -0.57 11.21
CA ILE A 50 -8.48 -0.21 10.66
C ILE A 50 -7.96 -1.29 9.71
N PHE A 51 -8.08 -2.57 10.08
CA PHE A 51 -7.55 -3.65 9.24
C PHE A 51 -8.35 -3.81 7.94
N SER A 52 -9.68 -3.73 8.01
CA SER A 52 -10.53 -3.79 6.80
C SER A 52 -10.36 -2.56 5.91
N LEU A 53 -10.15 -1.38 6.48
CA LEU A 53 -9.76 -0.17 5.76
C LEU A 53 -8.41 -0.39 5.06
N ALA A 54 -7.39 -0.85 5.78
CA ALA A 54 -6.05 -1.06 5.23
C ALA A 54 -6.08 -2.06 4.07
N VAL A 55 -6.74 -3.20 4.23
CA VAL A 55 -6.88 -4.20 3.16
C VAL A 55 -7.67 -3.63 1.97
N THR A 56 -8.77 -2.91 2.20
CA THR A 56 -9.56 -2.36 1.09
C THR A 56 -8.74 -1.32 0.30
N HIS A 57 -7.98 -0.48 1.00
CA HIS A 57 -7.13 0.53 0.39
C HIS A 57 -6.16 -0.08 -0.65
N THR A 58 -5.48 -1.19 -0.33
CA THR A 58 -4.49 -1.83 -1.22
C THR A 58 -5.06 -2.42 -2.52
N PHE A 59 -6.39 -2.45 -2.68
CA PHE A 59 -7.05 -2.82 -3.93
C PHE A 59 -7.42 -1.60 -4.77
N LEU A 60 -7.81 -0.51 -4.10
CA LEU A 60 -8.40 0.67 -4.73
C LEU A 60 -7.32 1.70 -5.10
N ASP A 61 -6.22 1.79 -4.35
CA ASP A 61 -5.05 2.67 -4.58
C ASP A 61 -4.40 2.53 -5.97
N PHE A 62 -4.49 1.35 -6.58
CA PHE A 62 -4.03 1.11 -7.95
C PHE A 62 -4.89 1.84 -9.00
N ILE A 63 -6.14 2.19 -8.70
CA ILE A 63 -7.02 2.88 -9.65
C ILE A 63 -6.52 4.30 -9.93
N PRO A 64 -6.42 5.21 -8.94
CA PRO A 64 -5.89 6.54 -9.20
C PRO A 64 -4.44 6.48 -9.68
N SER A 65 -3.62 5.56 -9.15
CA SER A 65 -2.23 5.38 -9.62
C SER A 65 -2.15 5.01 -11.11
N THR A 66 -3.03 4.13 -11.58
CA THR A 66 -3.10 3.73 -12.99
C THR A 66 -3.61 4.87 -13.87
N LEU A 67 -4.71 5.50 -13.46
CA LEU A 67 -5.46 6.49 -14.23
C LEU A 67 -4.76 7.83 -14.33
N PHE A 68 -4.28 8.31 -13.20
CA PHE A 68 -3.74 9.65 -13.05
C PHE A 68 -2.21 9.66 -13.08
N GLY A 69 -1.57 8.49 -12.96
CA GLY A 69 -0.12 8.40 -12.87
C GLY A 69 0.44 9.04 -11.60
N VAL A 70 -0.42 9.24 -10.58
CA VAL A 70 -0.08 9.77 -9.27
C VAL A 70 0.61 8.65 -8.48
N PRO A 71 1.87 8.81 -8.06
CA PRO A 71 2.49 7.84 -7.17
C PRO A 71 1.80 7.78 -5.81
N ASP A 72 1.65 6.57 -5.27
CA ASP A 72 1.62 6.34 -3.83
C ASP A 72 2.95 5.67 -3.41
N GLU A 73 3.30 5.72 -2.12
CA GLU A 73 4.51 5.11 -1.56
C GLU A 73 4.66 3.63 -2.01
N ASP A 74 3.54 2.92 -2.02
CA ASP A 74 3.48 1.48 -2.32
C ASP A 74 3.28 1.19 -3.81
N THR A 75 2.73 2.13 -4.58
CA THR A 75 2.37 1.94 -5.99
C THR A 75 3.36 2.61 -6.96
N ALA A 76 4.34 3.37 -6.48
CA ALA A 76 5.24 4.19 -7.30
C ALA A 76 5.89 3.45 -8.48
N LEU A 77 6.35 2.22 -8.24
CA LEU A 77 6.96 1.39 -9.29
C LEU A 77 5.95 0.81 -10.29
N SER A 78 4.68 0.69 -9.90
CA SER A 78 3.60 0.16 -10.73
C SER A 78 3.07 1.17 -11.74
N ILE A 79 3.30 2.47 -11.50
CA ILE A 79 2.79 3.55 -12.35
C ILE A 79 3.26 3.37 -13.79
N LEU A 80 4.56 3.21 -14.01
CA LEU A 80 5.09 3.21 -15.38
C LEU A 80 4.53 2.03 -16.20
N PRO A 81 4.47 0.79 -15.68
CA PRO A 81 3.74 -0.32 -16.32
C PRO A 81 2.23 -0.08 -16.49
N ALA A 82 1.54 0.38 -15.45
CA ALA A 82 0.08 0.57 -15.45
C ALA A 82 -0.35 1.69 -16.40
N HIS A 83 0.34 2.82 -16.33
CA HIS A 83 0.15 3.98 -17.18
C HIS A 83 0.48 3.67 -18.65
N ARG A 84 1.51 2.84 -18.91
CA ARG A 84 1.77 2.36 -20.28
C ARG A 84 0.60 1.54 -20.85
N LEU A 85 -0.07 0.72 -20.03
CA LEU A 85 -1.29 0.02 -20.46
C LEU A 85 -2.48 0.97 -20.63
N LEU A 86 -2.62 1.99 -19.76
CA LEU A 86 -3.63 3.03 -19.90
C LEU A 86 -3.51 3.78 -21.23
N LEU A 87 -2.30 4.22 -21.59
CA LEU A 87 -2.00 4.89 -22.86
C LEU A 87 -2.18 3.99 -24.08
N GLN A 88 -2.25 2.66 -23.90
CA GLN A 88 -2.59 1.70 -24.95
C GLN A 88 -4.10 1.42 -25.04
N GLY A 89 -4.94 2.15 -24.30
CA GLY A 89 -6.38 1.89 -24.21
C GLY A 89 -6.74 0.65 -23.38
N ARG A 90 -5.83 0.19 -22.51
CA ARG A 90 -5.94 -1.06 -21.73
C ARG A 90 -5.87 -0.84 -20.22
N GLY A 91 -6.28 0.34 -19.74
CA GLY A 91 -6.28 0.67 -18.31
C GLY A 91 -7.13 -0.27 -17.47
N TYR A 92 -8.27 -0.73 -18.00
CA TYR A 92 -9.13 -1.70 -17.31
C TYR A 92 -8.43 -3.05 -17.10
N GLU A 93 -7.59 -3.48 -18.05
CA GLU A 93 -6.78 -4.68 -17.89
C GLU A 93 -5.70 -4.51 -16.83
N ALA A 94 -5.05 -3.34 -16.77
CA ALA A 94 -4.07 -3.05 -15.72
C ALA A 94 -4.70 -3.22 -14.32
N ILE A 95 -5.88 -2.64 -14.10
CA ILE A 95 -6.58 -2.73 -12.82
C ILE A 95 -7.06 -4.18 -12.53
N LYS A 96 -7.52 -4.93 -13.54
CA LYS A 96 -7.84 -6.35 -13.34
C LYS A 96 -6.62 -7.16 -12.90
N LEU A 97 -5.44 -6.90 -13.50
CA LEU A 97 -4.21 -7.58 -13.13
C LEU A 97 -3.81 -7.27 -11.68
N THR A 98 -3.98 -6.02 -11.23
CA THR A 98 -3.68 -5.64 -9.84
C THR A 98 -4.65 -6.30 -8.88
N VAL A 99 -5.96 -6.31 -9.17
CA VAL A 99 -6.99 -7.00 -8.35
C VAL A 99 -6.70 -8.50 -8.24
N VAL A 100 -6.34 -9.16 -9.35
CA VAL A 100 -5.97 -10.60 -9.34
C VAL A 100 -4.72 -10.84 -8.49
N GLY A 101 -3.71 -9.98 -8.59
CA GLY A 101 -2.50 -10.06 -7.77
C GLY A 101 -2.80 -9.88 -6.28
N SER A 102 -3.52 -8.82 -5.91
CA SER A 102 -3.88 -8.52 -4.51
C SER A 102 -4.73 -9.63 -3.89
N LEU A 103 -5.79 -10.06 -4.57
CA LEU A 103 -6.67 -11.13 -4.07
C LEU A 103 -5.91 -12.45 -3.95
N GLY A 104 -5.18 -12.85 -4.99
CA GLY A 104 -4.42 -14.10 -5.01
C GLY A 104 -3.36 -14.15 -3.91
N SER A 105 -2.61 -13.07 -3.73
CA SER A 105 -1.56 -13.00 -2.71
C SER A 105 -2.15 -12.94 -1.30
N LEU A 106 -3.27 -12.23 -1.08
CA LEU A 106 -3.95 -12.24 0.22
C LEU A 106 -4.47 -13.63 0.58
N MET A 107 -5.16 -14.31 -0.35
CA MET A 107 -5.67 -15.67 -0.13
C MET A 107 -4.53 -16.65 0.18
N LEU A 108 -3.43 -16.56 -0.57
CA LEU A 108 -2.25 -17.38 -0.34
C LEU A 108 -1.61 -17.08 1.03
N SER A 109 -1.43 -15.80 1.38
CA SER A 109 -0.88 -15.39 2.68
C SER A 109 -1.74 -15.83 3.86
N CYS A 110 -3.07 -15.70 3.75
CA CYS A 110 -4.00 -16.21 4.77
C CYS A 110 -3.93 -17.74 4.88
N SER A 111 -3.83 -18.46 3.76
CA SER A 111 -3.68 -19.92 3.76
C SER A 111 -2.34 -20.36 4.36
N LEU A 112 -1.28 -19.57 4.18
CA LEU A 112 0.05 -19.83 4.76
C LEU A 112 0.18 -19.29 6.19
N ALA A 113 -0.82 -18.60 6.74
CA ALA A 113 -0.73 -17.97 8.05
C ALA A 113 -0.35 -18.95 9.18
N PRO A 114 -0.91 -20.18 9.29
CA PRO A 114 -0.51 -21.13 10.33
C PRO A 114 0.96 -21.52 10.24
N LEU A 115 1.47 -21.72 9.01
CA LEU A 115 2.89 -22.02 8.78
C LEU A 115 3.76 -20.83 9.17
N MET A 116 3.35 -19.62 8.80
CA MET A 116 4.11 -18.40 9.08
C MET A 116 4.13 -18.02 10.56
N ILE A 117 3.09 -18.34 11.33
CA ILE A 117 3.09 -18.18 12.80
C ILE A 117 4.24 -18.95 13.43
N VAL A 118 4.56 -20.15 12.92
CA VAL A 118 5.66 -20.98 13.42
C VAL A 118 7.01 -20.55 12.83
N LEU A 119 7.03 -20.11 11.57
CA LEU A 119 8.27 -19.83 10.84
C LEU A 119 8.84 -18.43 11.12
N ILE A 120 8.00 -17.42 11.35
CA ILE A 120 8.43 -16.02 11.53
C ILE A 120 9.34 -15.84 12.76
N PRO A 121 9.05 -16.39 13.97
CA PRO A 121 9.92 -16.24 15.13
C PRO A 121 11.38 -16.73 14.92
N PRO A 122 11.64 -17.98 14.47
CA PRO A 122 13.01 -18.44 14.27
C PRO A 122 13.72 -17.67 13.13
N LEU A 123 12.99 -17.30 12.07
CA LEU A 123 13.54 -16.44 11.02
C LEU A 123 13.98 -15.09 11.58
N HIS A 124 13.13 -14.41 12.34
CA HIS A 124 13.45 -13.13 12.95
C HIS A 124 14.63 -13.25 13.93
N ALA A 125 14.68 -14.29 14.76
CA ALA A 125 15.80 -14.52 15.67
C ALA A 125 17.14 -14.69 14.94
N THR A 126 17.12 -15.38 13.80
CA THR A 126 18.32 -15.61 12.96
C THR A 126 18.74 -14.35 12.20
N ILE A 127 17.77 -13.58 11.72
CA ILE A 127 17.99 -12.41 10.86
C ILE A 127 18.30 -11.15 11.68
N SER A 128 17.68 -10.96 12.84
CA SER A 128 17.76 -9.74 13.65
C SER A 128 19.20 -9.27 13.93
N PRO A 129 20.19 -10.15 14.22
CA PRO A 129 21.58 -9.74 14.43
C PRO A 129 22.25 -9.13 13.19
N TYR A 130 21.78 -9.49 12.00
CA TYR A 130 22.37 -9.09 10.72
C TYR A 130 21.58 -7.99 10.00
N LEU A 131 20.47 -7.51 10.57
CA LEU A 131 19.57 -6.55 9.92
C LEU A 131 20.29 -5.31 9.39
N ALA A 132 21.21 -4.72 10.17
CA ALA A 132 21.96 -3.55 9.75
C ALA A 132 22.79 -3.82 8.48
N TYR A 133 23.47 -4.96 8.42
CA TYR A 133 24.27 -5.36 7.26
C TYR A 133 23.39 -5.69 6.04
N ILE A 134 22.25 -6.33 6.26
CA ILE A 134 21.29 -6.65 5.20
C ILE A 134 20.74 -5.36 4.59
N LEU A 135 20.31 -4.40 5.42
CA LEU A 135 19.82 -3.10 4.94
C LEU A 135 20.90 -2.31 4.22
N LEU A 136 22.12 -2.29 4.76
CA LEU A 136 23.27 -1.67 4.08
C LEU A 136 23.50 -2.33 2.70
N GLY A 137 23.40 -3.66 2.63
CA GLY A 137 23.50 -4.40 1.37
C GLY A 137 22.41 -4.02 0.37
N PHE A 138 21.16 -3.91 0.81
CA PHE A 138 20.06 -3.44 -0.04
C PHE A 138 20.30 -2.04 -0.58
N VAL A 139 20.71 -1.10 0.29
CA VAL A 139 21.04 0.27 -0.10
C VAL A 139 22.21 0.29 -1.10
N ALA A 140 23.27 -0.48 -0.84
CA ALA A 140 24.42 -0.58 -1.73
C ALA A 140 24.05 -1.15 -3.11
N ILE A 141 23.21 -2.20 -3.14
CA ILE A 141 22.72 -2.78 -4.40
C ILE A 141 21.85 -1.76 -5.14
N MET A 142 20.93 -1.07 -4.46
CA MET A 142 20.07 -0.08 -5.10
C MET A 142 20.87 1.07 -5.71
N ILE A 143 21.79 1.68 -4.94
CA ILE A 143 22.64 2.76 -5.41
C ILE A 143 23.57 2.27 -6.54
N GLY A 144 24.17 1.08 -6.38
CA GLY A 144 25.08 0.49 -7.37
C GLY A 144 24.41 -0.03 -8.64
N SER A 145 23.08 -0.24 -8.62
CA SER A 145 22.31 -0.68 -9.79
C SER A 145 22.10 0.41 -10.84
N GLU A 146 22.43 1.67 -10.51
CA GLU A 146 22.35 2.80 -11.43
C GLU A 146 23.35 2.70 -12.58
N LYS A 147 22.94 3.19 -13.76
CA LYS A 147 23.68 2.95 -15.01
C LYS A 147 24.92 3.81 -15.21
N SER A 148 25.11 4.86 -14.41
CA SER A 148 26.25 5.79 -14.55
C SER A 148 26.79 6.25 -13.21
N LEU A 149 28.10 6.52 -13.14
CA LEU A 149 28.76 7.00 -11.92
C LEU A 149 28.12 8.28 -11.36
N LEU A 150 27.65 9.17 -12.23
CA LEU A 150 26.94 10.39 -11.82
C LEU A 150 25.57 10.10 -11.22
N ARG A 151 24.85 9.08 -11.70
CA ARG A 151 23.58 8.66 -11.09
C ARG A 151 23.82 7.91 -9.78
N ILE A 152 24.86 7.10 -9.71
CA ILE A 152 25.28 6.43 -8.46
C ILE A 152 25.56 7.48 -7.39
N SER A 153 26.35 8.53 -7.70
CA SER A 153 26.64 9.60 -6.73
C SER A 153 25.39 10.42 -6.38
N ALA A 154 24.55 10.74 -7.36
CA ALA A 154 23.28 11.44 -7.10
C ALA A 154 22.33 10.62 -6.22
N SER A 155 22.16 9.32 -6.47
CA SER A 155 21.35 8.42 -5.64
C SER A 155 21.90 8.32 -4.22
N GLY A 156 23.23 8.27 -4.05
CA GLY A 156 23.87 8.35 -2.74
C GLY A 156 23.59 9.66 -2.00
N ALA A 157 23.66 10.80 -2.70
CA ALA A 157 23.32 12.10 -2.13
C ALA A 157 21.85 12.18 -1.70
N VAL A 158 20.92 11.71 -2.55
CA VAL A 158 19.49 11.65 -2.23
C VAL A 158 19.24 10.77 -1.00
N PHE A 159 19.88 9.59 -0.92
CA PHE A 159 19.76 8.71 0.24
C PHE A 159 20.19 9.39 1.54
N ILE A 160 21.33 10.10 1.54
CA ILE A 160 21.83 10.82 2.71
C ILE A 160 20.89 11.97 3.09
N ILE A 161 20.43 12.76 2.12
CA ILE A 161 19.52 13.89 2.38
C ILE A 161 18.19 13.39 2.99
N SER A 162 17.60 12.32 2.44
CA SER A 162 16.39 11.72 2.98
C SER A 162 16.59 11.19 4.40
N GLY A 163 17.75 10.57 4.68
CA GLY A 163 18.11 10.11 6.03
C GLY A 163 18.25 11.26 7.03
N LEU A 164 18.93 12.35 6.64
CA LEU A 164 19.06 13.56 7.45
C LEU A 164 17.70 14.22 7.71
N TYR A 165 16.85 14.32 6.69
CA TYR A 165 15.50 14.86 6.84
C TYR A 165 14.68 14.08 7.87
N GLY A 166 14.67 12.75 7.78
CA GLY A 166 13.99 11.88 8.75
C GLY A 166 14.54 12.05 10.17
N TYR A 167 15.87 12.13 10.33
CA TYR A 167 16.50 12.35 11.64
C TYR A 167 16.12 13.70 12.25
N ILE A 168 16.09 14.77 11.47
CA ILE A 168 15.70 16.10 11.94
C ILE A 168 14.22 16.14 12.31
N ALA A 169 13.35 15.60 11.45
CA ALA A 169 11.92 15.64 11.67
C ALA A 169 11.50 14.88 12.93
N LEU A 170 12.03 13.66 13.14
CA LEU A 170 11.70 12.82 14.30
C LEU A 170 12.30 13.33 15.63
N ASN A 171 13.29 14.22 15.58
CA ASN A 171 13.88 14.85 16.77
C ASN A 171 13.45 16.32 16.94
N SER A 172 12.48 16.79 16.14
CA SER A 172 12.01 18.17 16.20
C SER A 172 11.17 18.40 17.46
N PRO A 173 11.45 19.46 18.24
CA PRO A 173 10.67 19.79 19.43
C PRO A 173 9.33 20.49 19.12
N TRP A 174 9.04 20.82 17.86
CA TRP A 174 7.92 21.68 17.48
C TRP A 174 6.60 20.95 17.26
N ILE A 175 6.66 19.67 16.90
CA ILE A 175 5.48 18.84 16.63
C ILE A 175 5.64 17.60 17.50
N GLY A 176 4.58 17.17 18.18
CA GLY A 176 4.63 15.93 18.96
C GLY A 176 5.03 14.75 18.07
N ASN A 177 5.90 13.87 18.57
CA ASN A 177 6.42 12.73 17.79
C ASN A 177 5.32 11.89 17.12
N ASP A 178 4.15 11.83 17.74
CA ASP A 178 2.98 11.09 17.25
C ASP A 178 2.28 11.78 16.05
N LEU A 179 2.49 13.09 15.87
CA LEU A 179 1.88 13.93 14.83
C LEU A 179 2.86 14.27 13.70
N VAL A 180 4.17 14.21 13.93
CA VAL A 180 5.23 14.56 12.94
C VAL A 180 5.08 13.80 11.62
N LEU A 181 4.65 12.54 11.68
CA LEU A 181 4.57 11.67 10.51
C LEU A 181 3.53 12.14 9.49
N PHE A 182 2.40 12.71 9.94
CA PHE A 182 1.34 13.11 9.03
C PHE A 182 1.76 14.25 8.07
N PRO A 183 2.30 15.40 8.54
CA PRO A 183 2.84 16.44 7.68
C PRO A 183 3.97 15.96 6.77
N MET A 184 4.86 15.08 7.27
CA MET A 184 5.94 14.51 6.47
C MET A 184 5.40 13.69 5.29
N PHE A 185 4.51 12.73 5.55
CA PHE A 185 3.95 11.88 4.50
C PHE A 185 3.08 12.70 3.53
N CYS A 186 2.29 13.64 4.06
CA CYS A 186 1.51 14.54 3.25
C CYS A 186 2.38 15.41 2.32
N GLY A 187 3.51 15.93 2.80
CA GLY A 187 4.42 16.75 1.98
C GLY A 187 5.23 15.95 0.96
N LEU A 188 5.89 14.89 1.41
CA LEU A 188 6.81 14.08 0.59
C LEU A 188 6.09 13.21 -0.43
N PHE A 189 4.88 12.70 -0.12
CA PHE A 189 4.15 11.77 -0.97
C PHE A 189 2.80 12.30 -1.42
N GLY A 190 2.02 12.98 -0.57
CA GLY A 190 0.72 13.53 -0.97
C GLY A 190 0.84 14.71 -1.95
N ILE A 191 1.46 15.80 -1.51
CA ILE A 191 1.53 17.07 -2.25
C ILE A 191 2.48 16.97 -3.45
N SER A 192 3.64 16.32 -3.29
CA SER A 192 4.62 16.16 -4.38
C SER A 192 4.03 15.45 -5.60
N THR A 193 3.20 14.43 -5.36
CA THR A 193 2.57 13.61 -6.39
C THR A 193 1.45 14.38 -7.07
N LEU A 194 0.63 15.11 -6.30
CA LEU A 194 -0.39 16.03 -6.83
C LEU A 194 0.21 17.16 -7.68
N LEU A 195 1.35 17.74 -7.26
CA LEU A 195 2.06 18.77 -8.02
C LEU A 195 2.61 18.24 -9.34
N MET A 196 3.28 17.09 -9.33
CA MET A 196 3.77 16.44 -10.55
C MET A 196 2.62 16.15 -11.51
N SER A 197 1.52 15.66 -10.96
CA SER A 197 0.26 15.42 -11.65
C SER A 197 -0.28 16.68 -12.34
N ALA A 198 -0.35 17.83 -11.64
CA ALA A 198 -0.89 19.07 -12.21
C ALA A 198 -0.16 19.53 -13.49
N THR A 199 1.08 19.08 -13.70
CA THR A 199 1.89 19.39 -14.90
C THR A 199 1.69 18.44 -16.07
N CYS A 200 1.03 17.29 -15.87
CA CYS A 200 0.80 16.28 -16.90
C CYS A 200 -0.58 16.45 -17.55
N SER A 201 -0.66 17.24 -18.61
CA SER A 201 -1.86 17.36 -19.45
C SER A 201 -1.80 16.39 -20.63
N THR A 202 -2.29 15.15 -20.47
CA THR A 202 -2.48 14.24 -21.62
C THR A 202 -3.95 13.87 -21.77
N ARG A 203 -4.47 14.03 -22.99
CA ARG A 203 -5.79 13.50 -23.33
C ARG A 203 -5.68 11.98 -23.46
N LEU A 204 -6.44 11.25 -22.65
CA LEU A 204 -6.41 9.80 -22.63
C LEU A 204 -7.12 9.20 -23.86
N PRO A 205 -6.59 8.11 -24.44
CA PRO A 205 -7.29 7.38 -25.50
C PRO A 205 -8.52 6.64 -24.94
N LEU A 206 -9.45 6.30 -25.82
CA LEU A 206 -10.61 5.46 -25.48
C LEU A 206 -10.16 4.13 -24.88
N GLN A 207 -10.83 3.71 -23.80
CA GLN A 207 -10.46 2.53 -23.03
C GLN A 207 -11.31 1.32 -23.45
N SER A 208 -10.62 0.19 -23.67
CA SER A 208 -11.24 -1.11 -23.87
C SER A 208 -11.67 -1.71 -22.54
N PHE A 209 -12.92 -2.16 -22.47
CA PHE A 209 -13.46 -2.93 -21.33
C PHE A 209 -13.45 -4.44 -21.61
N ASP A 210 -12.63 -4.91 -22.56
CA ASP A 210 -12.47 -6.34 -22.82
C ASP A 210 -12.14 -7.08 -21.52
N THR A 211 -12.77 -8.22 -21.29
CA THR A 211 -12.60 -9.06 -20.11
C THR A 211 -11.30 -9.88 -20.15
N ARG A 212 -10.69 -10.06 -21.33
CA ARG A 212 -9.51 -10.92 -21.51
C ARG A 212 -8.26 -10.39 -20.79
N ILE A 213 -7.65 -11.24 -19.97
CA ILE A 213 -6.32 -11.03 -19.40
C ILE A 213 -5.29 -11.68 -20.32
N HIS A 214 -4.31 -10.92 -20.79
CA HIS A 214 -3.29 -11.42 -21.72
C HIS A 214 -2.07 -12.00 -20.99
N LEU A 215 -2.33 -12.95 -20.09
CA LEU A 215 -1.33 -13.75 -19.38
C LEU A 215 -1.80 -15.20 -19.30
N SER A 216 -0.86 -16.15 -19.30
CA SER A 216 -1.20 -17.54 -19.03
C SER A 216 -1.51 -17.73 -17.54
N ARG A 217 -2.33 -18.74 -17.21
CA ARG A 217 -2.68 -19.06 -15.81
C ARG A 217 -1.44 -19.33 -14.95
N LEU A 218 -0.44 -20.00 -15.52
CA LEU A 218 0.83 -20.26 -14.83
C LEU A 218 1.58 -18.96 -14.52
N GLN A 219 1.62 -18.01 -15.45
CA GLN A 219 2.25 -16.71 -15.21
C GLN A 219 1.54 -15.95 -14.08
N ILE A 220 0.21 -15.99 -14.04
CA ILE A 220 -0.56 -15.36 -12.95
C ILE A 220 -0.20 -16.00 -11.61
N MET A 221 -0.30 -17.33 -11.51
CA MET A 221 0.01 -18.06 -10.27
C MET A 221 1.44 -17.82 -9.78
N LEU A 222 2.43 -17.88 -10.67
CA LEU A 222 3.83 -17.64 -10.31
C LEU A 222 4.04 -16.22 -9.78
N ASN A 223 3.39 -15.21 -10.36
CA ASN A 223 3.55 -13.82 -9.91
C ASN A 223 2.76 -13.53 -8.62
N VAL A 224 1.63 -14.21 -8.39
CA VAL A 224 0.93 -14.20 -7.10
C VAL A 224 1.83 -14.75 -5.98
N VAL A 225 2.51 -15.87 -6.23
CA VAL A 225 3.46 -16.47 -5.26
C VAL A 225 4.65 -15.52 -5.02
N LYS A 226 5.19 -14.91 -6.07
CA LYS A 226 6.25 -13.90 -5.95
C LYS A 226 5.80 -12.70 -5.14
N GLY A 227 4.59 -12.18 -5.40
CA GLY A 227 4.02 -11.06 -4.66
C GLY A 227 3.83 -11.38 -3.18
N ALA A 228 3.30 -12.57 -2.87
CA ALA A 228 3.17 -13.03 -1.48
C ALA A 228 4.53 -13.18 -0.80
N GLY A 229 5.52 -13.80 -1.45
CA GLY A 229 6.88 -13.91 -0.92
C GLY A 229 7.55 -12.56 -0.70
N ALA A 230 7.38 -11.62 -1.64
CA ALA A 230 7.86 -10.25 -1.52
C ALA A 230 7.23 -9.54 -0.31
N GLY A 231 5.91 -9.66 -0.14
CA GLY A 231 5.20 -9.07 1.01
C GLY A 231 5.68 -9.63 2.34
N MET A 232 6.04 -10.92 2.39
CA MET A 232 6.67 -11.53 3.57
C MET A 232 8.03 -10.89 3.86
N LEU A 233 8.86 -10.64 2.83
CA LEU A 233 10.15 -9.97 3.00
C LEU A 233 9.97 -8.54 3.52
N VAL A 234 9.05 -7.76 2.94
CA VAL A 234 8.71 -6.40 3.43
C VAL A 234 8.34 -6.44 4.92
N SER A 235 7.52 -7.41 5.32
CA SER A 235 7.11 -7.55 6.71
C SER A 235 8.23 -8.02 7.65
N LEU A 236 9.17 -8.85 7.18
CA LEU A 236 10.25 -9.39 8.01
C LEU A 236 11.41 -8.40 8.19
N PHE A 237 11.71 -7.61 7.17
CA PHE A 237 12.87 -6.72 7.13
C PHE A 237 12.47 -5.26 7.35
N PRO A 238 12.69 -4.70 8.56
CA PRO A 238 12.41 -3.28 8.81
C PRO A 238 13.23 -2.39 7.88
N GLY A 239 12.59 -1.43 7.21
CA GLY A 239 13.25 -0.50 6.29
C GLY A 239 13.25 -0.95 4.81
N ILE A 240 12.69 -2.12 4.50
CA ILE A 240 12.44 -2.54 3.11
C ILE A 240 10.95 -2.30 2.80
N GLY A 241 10.66 -1.34 1.93
CA GLY A 241 9.29 -1.08 1.46
C GLY A 241 8.86 -1.98 0.29
N PRO A 242 7.56 -1.98 -0.08
CA PRO A 242 7.04 -2.74 -1.23
C PRO A 242 7.75 -2.44 -2.54
N ALA A 243 8.16 -1.19 -2.76
CA ALA A 243 8.96 -0.81 -3.92
C ALA A 243 10.29 -1.59 -4.00
N HIS A 244 11.06 -1.64 -2.91
CA HIS A 244 12.34 -2.34 -2.85
C HIS A 244 12.17 -3.84 -3.10
N ALA A 245 11.22 -4.48 -2.42
CA ALA A 245 10.96 -5.91 -2.57
C ALA A 245 10.51 -6.25 -3.99
N THR A 246 9.62 -5.45 -4.56
CA THR A 246 9.11 -5.65 -5.93
C THR A 246 10.21 -5.46 -6.97
N ALA A 247 11.07 -4.44 -6.82
CA ALA A 247 12.16 -4.16 -7.74
C ALA A 247 13.08 -5.38 -7.90
N VAL A 248 13.49 -5.99 -6.78
CA VAL A 248 14.39 -7.16 -6.78
C VAL A 248 13.74 -8.37 -7.44
N ILE A 249 12.46 -8.63 -7.17
CA ILE A 249 11.79 -9.87 -7.60
C ILE A 249 11.28 -9.78 -9.04
N SER A 250 11.09 -8.56 -9.55
CA SER A 250 10.46 -8.28 -10.84
C SER A 250 11.37 -7.65 -11.90
N MET A 251 12.69 -7.58 -11.68
CA MET A 251 13.72 -6.97 -12.55
C MET A 251 13.70 -7.39 -14.04
N LYS A 252 13.14 -8.56 -14.39
CA LYS A 252 13.02 -9.06 -15.78
C LYS A 252 11.57 -9.38 -16.20
N SER A 253 10.60 -8.81 -15.51
CA SER A 253 9.18 -9.13 -15.74
C SER A 253 8.57 -8.24 -16.83
N SER A 254 7.61 -8.79 -17.58
CA SER A 254 6.76 -7.98 -18.47
C SER A 254 5.90 -7.01 -17.64
N PRO A 255 5.45 -5.88 -18.22
CA PRO A 255 4.58 -4.94 -17.51
C PRO A 255 3.35 -5.59 -16.84
N ARG A 256 2.74 -6.59 -17.51
CA ARG A 256 1.57 -7.31 -16.97
C ARG A 256 1.93 -8.18 -15.77
N THR A 257 3.00 -8.97 -15.87
CA THR A 257 3.48 -9.82 -14.77
C THR A 257 3.97 -9.01 -13.58
N PHE A 258 4.56 -7.83 -13.85
CA PHE A 258 4.95 -6.88 -12.82
C PHE A 258 3.74 -6.39 -12.02
N LEU A 259 2.65 -6.01 -12.70
CA LEU A 259 1.43 -5.53 -12.04
C LEU A 259 0.78 -6.56 -11.12
N VAL A 260 0.81 -7.85 -11.50
CA VAL A 260 0.31 -8.93 -10.64
C VAL A 260 1.19 -9.11 -9.40
N ALA A 261 2.51 -9.02 -9.55
CA ALA A 261 3.43 -9.20 -8.43
C ALA A 261 3.38 -8.02 -7.45
N VAL A 262 3.45 -6.78 -7.96
CA VAL A 262 3.52 -5.55 -7.13
C VAL A 262 2.26 -5.36 -6.28
N SER A 263 1.08 -5.61 -6.83
CA SER A 263 -0.19 -5.48 -6.10
C SER A 263 -0.34 -6.55 -5.01
N GLY A 264 0.21 -7.74 -5.27
CA GLY A 264 0.31 -8.81 -4.29
C GLY A 264 1.20 -8.46 -3.09
N VAL A 265 2.25 -7.64 -3.28
CA VAL A 265 3.21 -7.29 -2.22
C VAL A 265 2.55 -6.54 -1.08
N ASN A 266 1.82 -5.45 -1.38
CA ASN A 266 1.24 -4.61 -0.33
C ASN A 266 0.16 -5.37 0.46
N THR A 267 -0.70 -6.08 -0.28
CA THR A 267 -1.80 -6.83 0.30
C THR A 267 -1.30 -8.03 1.15
N ALA A 268 -0.26 -8.73 0.69
CA ALA A 268 0.37 -9.78 1.48
C ALA A 268 1.10 -9.22 2.70
N ASN A 269 1.76 -8.06 2.58
CA ASN A 269 2.42 -7.38 3.68
C ASN A 269 1.43 -7.03 4.81
N ALA A 270 0.19 -6.61 4.50
CA ALA A 270 -0.83 -6.37 5.52
C ALA A 270 -1.10 -7.61 6.40
N VAL A 271 -1.17 -8.80 5.79
CA VAL A 271 -1.35 -10.08 6.49
C VAL A 271 -0.10 -10.44 7.30
N TYR A 272 1.08 -10.40 6.69
CA TYR A 272 2.31 -10.79 7.38
C TYR A 272 2.73 -9.80 8.46
N ALA A 273 2.45 -8.52 8.32
CA ALA A 273 2.69 -7.51 9.35
C ALA A 273 1.82 -7.79 10.58
N LEU A 274 0.57 -8.21 10.39
CA LEU A 274 -0.31 -8.63 11.47
C LEU A 274 0.21 -9.88 12.17
N ILE A 275 0.66 -10.90 11.42
CA ILE A 275 1.24 -12.13 11.99
C ILE A 275 2.57 -11.83 12.70
N GLY A 276 3.41 -10.97 12.13
CA GLY A 276 4.68 -10.54 12.72
C GLY A 276 4.46 -9.77 14.02
N MET A 277 3.45 -8.90 14.09
CA MET A 277 3.05 -8.26 15.33
C MET A 277 2.55 -9.29 16.36
N TYR A 278 1.68 -10.23 15.94
CA TYR A 278 1.17 -11.29 16.81
C TYR A 278 2.27 -12.18 17.40
N THR A 279 3.31 -12.49 16.62
CA THR A 279 4.34 -13.48 17.00
C THR A 279 5.62 -12.87 17.59
N ILE A 280 6.05 -11.71 17.10
CA ILE A 280 7.29 -11.04 17.52
C ILE A 280 6.98 -9.84 18.45
N GLY A 281 5.72 -9.40 18.53
CA GLY A 281 5.33 -8.22 19.31
C GLY A 281 5.78 -6.91 18.68
N LYS A 282 6.10 -6.89 17.38
CA LYS A 282 6.58 -5.71 16.67
C LYS A 282 5.69 -5.39 15.48
N ALA A 283 5.02 -4.24 15.51
CA ALA A 283 4.35 -3.71 14.34
C ALA A 283 5.35 -3.23 13.26
N ARG A 284 5.03 -3.55 12.00
CA ARG A 284 5.84 -3.23 10.81
C ARG A 284 5.07 -2.47 9.73
N SER A 285 3.84 -2.05 10.05
CA SER A 285 2.99 -1.19 9.23
C SER A 285 2.25 -0.22 10.17
N GLY A 286 1.96 1.00 9.70
CA GLY A 286 1.28 2.03 10.51
C GLY A 286 -0.08 1.57 11.02
N ALA A 287 -0.89 0.95 10.16
CA ALA A 287 -2.19 0.38 10.55
C ALA A 287 -2.05 -0.67 11.67
N VAL A 288 -1.06 -1.57 11.56
CA VAL A 288 -0.81 -2.62 12.56
C VAL A 288 -0.26 -2.04 13.86
N ALA A 289 0.54 -0.96 13.79
CA ALA A 289 1.05 -0.27 14.98
C ALA A 289 -0.08 0.36 15.81
N VAL A 290 -1.08 0.95 15.13
CA VAL A 290 -2.26 1.48 15.81
C VAL A 290 -3.11 0.35 16.38
N ILE A 291 -3.31 -0.75 15.65
CA ILE A 291 -4.00 -1.95 16.18
C ILE A 291 -3.31 -2.46 17.46
N GLN A 292 -1.98 -2.53 17.47
CA GLN A 292 -1.18 -2.96 18.61
C GLN A 292 -1.40 -2.08 19.86
N GLY A 293 -1.61 -0.77 19.67
CA GLY A 293 -1.90 0.17 20.76
C GLY A 293 -3.36 0.13 21.25
N LEU A 294 -4.29 -0.38 20.45
CA LEU A 294 -5.73 -0.37 20.75
C LEU A 294 -6.21 -1.62 21.48
N THR A 295 -5.63 -2.79 21.19
CA THR A 295 -6.10 -4.06 21.75
C THR A 295 -5.00 -5.11 21.76
N GLU A 296 -5.04 -6.02 22.74
CA GLU A 296 -4.25 -7.24 22.68
C GLU A 296 -4.80 -8.17 21.60
N VAL A 297 -3.91 -8.65 20.72
CA VAL A 297 -4.27 -9.57 19.64
C VAL A 297 -3.99 -11.00 20.09
N ASN A 298 -5.02 -11.66 20.59
CA ASN A 298 -4.99 -13.11 20.88
C ASN A 298 -5.36 -13.92 19.62
N ASN A 299 -5.34 -15.26 19.73
CA ASN A 299 -5.72 -16.16 18.63
C ASN A 299 -7.10 -15.85 18.02
N ALA A 300 -8.10 -15.56 18.86
CA ALA A 300 -9.45 -15.27 18.39
C ALA A 300 -9.50 -13.96 17.60
N MET A 301 -8.84 -12.91 18.11
CA MET A 301 -8.76 -11.61 17.45
C MET A 301 -7.98 -11.69 16.14
N LEU A 302 -6.88 -12.46 16.09
CA LEU A 302 -6.12 -12.69 14.86
C LEU A 302 -7.01 -13.34 13.78
N VAL A 303 -7.75 -14.39 14.15
CA VAL A 303 -8.69 -15.05 13.22
C VAL A 303 -9.77 -14.08 12.77
N GLN A 304 -10.35 -13.29 13.68
CA GLN A 304 -11.36 -12.27 13.34
C GLN A 304 -10.83 -11.24 12.34
N LEU A 305 -9.63 -10.70 12.57
CA LEU A 305 -9.00 -9.74 11.66
C LEU A 305 -8.73 -10.36 10.29
N LEU A 306 -8.17 -11.57 10.22
CA LEU A 306 -7.93 -12.27 8.95
C LEU A 306 -9.24 -12.57 8.20
N SER A 307 -10.30 -12.99 8.91
CA SER A 307 -11.63 -13.20 8.32
C SER A 307 -12.24 -11.91 7.79
N CYS A 308 -12.15 -10.81 8.54
CA CYS A 308 -12.61 -9.50 8.09
C CYS A 308 -11.79 -8.98 6.91
N GLY A 309 -10.47 -9.24 6.90
CA GLY A 309 -9.59 -8.91 5.77
C GLY A 309 -9.97 -9.68 4.50
N LEU A 310 -10.27 -10.97 4.60
CA LEU A 310 -10.76 -11.77 3.47
C LEU A 310 -12.11 -11.26 2.93
N LEU A 311 -13.04 -10.92 3.83
CA LEU A 311 -14.33 -10.34 3.45
C LEU A 311 -14.14 -8.99 2.78
N ALA A 312 -13.32 -8.11 3.37
CA ALA A 312 -12.95 -6.82 2.80
C ALA A 312 -12.30 -6.97 1.42
N ALA A 313 -11.37 -7.91 1.25
CA ALA A 313 -10.73 -8.19 -0.04
C ALA A 313 -11.74 -8.64 -1.11
N GLY A 314 -12.72 -9.47 -0.75
CA GLY A 314 -13.79 -9.89 -1.66
C GLY A 314 -14.65 -8.71 -2.12
N VAL A 315 -15.11 -7.88 -1.18
CA VAL A 315 -15.91 -6.68 -1.48
C VAL A 315 -15.08 -5.65 -2.26
N ALA A 316 -13.84 -5.41 -1.84
CA ALA A 316 -12.89 -4.49 -2.47
C ALA A 316 -12.55 -4.92 -3.90
N SER A 317 -12.42 -6.22 -4.18
CA SER A 317 -12.20 -6.73 -5.54
C SER A 317 -13.35 -6.36 -6.48
N VAL A 318 -14.60 -6.54 -6.03
CA VAL A 318 -15.79 -6.17 -6.81
C VAL A 318 -15.88 -4.65 -6.96
N ALA A 319 -15.72 -3.92 -5.86
CA ALA A 319 -15.74 -2.46 -5.84
C ALA A 319 -14.68 -1.87 -6.79
N ALA A 320 -13.45 -2.38 -6.74
CA ALA A 320 -12.36 -1.92 -7.59
C ALA A 320 -12.67 -2.08 -9.08
N LEU A 321 -13.21 -3.23 -9.49
CA LEU A 321 -13.59 -3.46 -10.89
C LEU A 321 -14.75 -2.57 -11.33
N MET A 322 -15.78 -2.39 -10.49
CA MET A 322 -16.93 -1.54 -10.80
C MET A 322 -16.52 -0.06 -10.89
N VAL A 323 -15.78 0.43 -9.90
CA VAL A 323 -15.30 1.81 -9.85
C VAL A 323 -14.33 2.09 -10.99
N ALA A 324 -13.41 1.17 -11.29
CA ALA A 324 -12.50 1.30 -12.41
C ALA A 324 -13.22 1.50 -13.74
N GLN A 325 -14.28 0.71 -14.02
CA GLN A 325 -15.08 0.90 -15.23
C GLN A 325 -15.70 2.29 -15.27
N GLN A 326 -16.26 2.76 -14.17
CA GLN A 326 -16.92 4.06 -14.11
C GLN A 326 -15.93 5.21 -14.26
N MET A 327 -14.79 5.13 -13.57
CA MET A 327 -13.74 6.15 -13.64
C MET A 327 -13.10 6.19 -15.03
N LEU A 328 -12.80 5.05 -15.66
CA LEU A 328 -12.26 5.01 -17.02
C LEU A 328 -13.22 5.60 -18.07
N LYS A 329 -14.54 5.56 -17.84
CA LYS A 329 -15.53 6.26 -18.68
C LYS A 329 -15.50 7.76 -18.41
N LEU A 330 -15.49 8.15 -17.14
CA LEU A 330 -15.60 9.54 -16.69
C LEU A 330 -14.33 10.37 -16.96
N ILE A 331 -13.15 9.74 -16.96
CA ILE A 331 -11.85 10.43 -17.05
C ILE A 331 -11.65 11.18 -18.38
N SER A 332 -12.47 10.89 -19.39
CA SER A 332 -12.50 11.65 -20.64
C SER A 332 -13.13 13.05 -20.52
N ALA A 333 -13.85 13.32 -19.42
CA ALA A 333 -14.64 14.54 -19.22
C ALA A 333 -14.19 15.42 -18.04
N VAL A 334 -13.18 15.00 -17.26
CA VAL A 334 -12.76 15.70 -16.04
C VAL A 334 -11.46 16.46 -16.28
N ASP A 335 -11.45 17.74 -15.91
CA ASP A 335 -10.22 18.54 -15.87
C ASP A 335 -9.37 18.12 -14.67
N TYR A 336 -8.20 17.59 -14.97
CA TYR A 336 -7.28 17.02 -14.01
C TYR A 336 -6.71 18.05 -13.04
N THR A 337 -6.52 19.28 -13.49
CA THR A 337 -5.97 20.36 -12.68
C THR A 337 -6.93 20.77 -11.55
N ALA A 338 -8.24 20.67 -11.77
CA ALA A 338 -9.24 21.04 -10.77
C ALA A 338 -9.32 20.03 -9.60
N VAL A 339 -9.29 18.73 -9.90
CA VAL A 339 -9.32 17.67 -8.87
C VAL A 339 -8.07 17.72 -7.99
N THR A 340 -6.91 17.88 -8.62
CA THR A 340 -5.61 17.88 -7.94
C THR A 340 -5.44 19.11 -7.05
N ALA A 341 -5.89 20.29 -7.50
CA ALA A 341 -5.91 21.50 -6.69
C ALA A 341 -6.85 21.37 -5.47
N GLY A 342 -8.04 20.79 -5.66
CA GLY A 342 -9.00 20.55 -4.57
C GLY A 342 -8.42 19.66 -3.47
N THR A 343 -7.83 18.52 -3.84
CA THR A 343 -7.20 17.60 -2.87
C THR A 343 -6.01 18.24 -2.16
N CYS A 344 -5.17 18.99 -2.89
CA CYS A 344 -4.04 19.70 -2.30
C CYS A 344 -4.49 20.72 -1.24
N CYS A 345 -5.57 21.46 -1.52
CA CYS A 345 -6.16 22.39 -0.56
C CYS A 345 -6.62 21.69 0.73
N ILE A 346 -7.35 20.57 0.61
CA ILE A 346 -7.80 19.78 1.76
C ILE A 346 -6.61 19.29 2.61
N LEU A 347 -5.57 18.77 1.94
CA LEU A 347 -4.37 18.28 2.61
C LEU A 347 -3.64 19.40 3.38
N VAL A 348 -3.47 20.57 2.77
CA VAL A 348 -2.85 21.72 3.45
C VAL A 348 -3.67 22.16 4.66
N VAL A 349 -5.00 22.22 4.55
CA VAL A 349 -5.89 22.55 5.67
C VAL A 349 -5.76 21.54 6.81
N LEU A 350 -5.70 20.23 6.49
CA LEU A 350 -5.52 19.19 7.50
C LEU A 350 -4.16 19.28 8.18
N VAL A 351 -3.08 19.53 7.43
CA VAL A 351 -1.74 19.72 8.01
C VAL A 351 -1.74 20.91 8.97
N CYS A 352 -2.27 22.06 8.55
CA CYS A 352 -2.38 23.25 9.40
C CYS A 352 -3.27 23.05 10.63
N ALA A 353 -4.23 22.13 10.60
CA ALA A 353 -5.07 21.82 11.76
C ALA A 353 -4.37 20.89 12.77
N MET A 354 -3.36 20.13 12.35
CA MET A 354 -2.67 19.12 13.16
C MET A 354 -1.29 19.56 13.66
N THR A 355 -0.70 20.62 13.08
CA THR A 355 0.56 21.24 13.49
C THR A 355 0.33 22.55 14.20
#